data_AF-A0A6G1H1V8-F1
#
_entry.id   AF-A0A6G1H1V8-F1
#
_cell.length_a   1.000
_cell.length_b   1.000
_cell.length_c   1.000
_cell.angle_alpha   90.00
_cell.angle_beta   90.00
_cell.angle_gamma   90.00
#
_symmetry.space_group_name_H-M   'P 1'
#
loop_
_entity.id
_entity.type
_entity.pdbx_description
1 polymer ?
#
loop_
_entity_poly.entity_id
_entity_poly.type
_entity_poly.pdbx_seq_one_letter_code
_entity_poly.pdbx_strand_id
1 'polypeptide(L)'
;MPCSHCLRKARECRSSEHSDSCVECVRRGLTCDLVVSQSTWDRLDRESEALEVRIAEAERTIALEHAAEDAAREASEAALAAARAAEKDAQRARHRSASARAKFLRLQKISNLARRKEHRLFEKELRAIEDEEREEAEAEDRTRSAESSSVTVSSSVVVHEDVSFSQLVEGLSPSFWEVLDSGGEMPAPTAGSSQGS
;
A
#
# COMPACT_ATOMS: atom_id res chain seq x y z
N MET A 1 -46.44 -16.87 59.70
CA MET A 1 -47.47 -16.91 60.77
C MET A 1 -47.27 -18.18 61.57
N PRO A 2 -47.17 -18.15 62.91
CA PRO A 2 -47.09 -19.38 63.70
C PRO A 2 -48.46 -20.09 63.75
N CYS A 3 -48.46 -21.43 63.80
CA CYS A 3 -49.68 -22.20 64.01
C CYS A 3 -50.28 -21.91 65.39
N SER A 4 -51.58 -22.15 65.59
CA SER A 4 -52.27 -21.80 66.83
C SER A 4 -51.69 -22.51 68.05
N HIS A 5 -51.07 -23.68 67.86
CA HIS A 5 -50.39 -24.39 68.93
C HIS A 5 -49.07 -23.72 69.35
N CYS A 6 -48.20 -23.43 68.38
CA CYS A 6 -46.93 -22.76 68.62
C CYS A 6 -47.13 -21.34 69.16
N LEU A 7 -48.14 -20.61 68.66
CA LEU A 7 -48.50 -19.29 69.15
C LEU A 7 -48.91 -19.32 70.64
N ARG A 8 -49.83 -20.23 71.01
CA ARG A 8 -50.29 -20.39 72.40
C ARG A 8 -49.18 -20.81 73.37
N LYS A 9 -48.17 -21.53 72.88
CA LYS A 9 -47.04 -22.01 73.69
C LYS A 9 -45.82 -21.10 73.62
N ALA A 10 -45.92 -19.94 72.95
CA ALA A 10 -44.82 -19.01 72.71
C ALA A 10 -43.56 -19.72 72.14
N ARG A 11 -43.77 -20.65 71.21
CA ARG A 11 -42.70 -21.41 70.55
C ARG A 11 -42.44 -20.85 69.16
N GLU A 12 -41.19 -20.98 68.72
CA GLU A 12 -40.82 -20.67 67.36
C GLU A 12 -41.46 -21.69 66.40
N CYS A 13 -42.36 -21.21 65.54
CA CYS A 13 -43.04 -22.05 64.56
C CYS A 13 -42.30 -21.98 63.23
N ARG A 14 -41.59 -23.04 62.87
CA ARG A 14 -40.93 -23.17 61.57
C ARG A 14 -41.67 -24.21 60.73
N SER A 15 -42.16 -23.83 59.56
CA SER A 15 -42.70 -24.77 58.57
C SER A 15 -41.60 -25.76 58.16
N SER A 16 -41.95 -27.04 58.01
CA SER A 16 -41.07 -27.99 57.33
C SER A 16 -41.24 -27.81 55.82
N GLU A 17 -40.16 -27.96 55.05
CA GLU A 17 -40.22 -27.95 53.58
C GLU A 17 -40.93 -29.17 52.99
N HIS A 18 -41.04 -30.28 53.76
CA HIS A 18 -41.58 -31.56 53.29
C HIS A 18 -42.93 -31.92 53.91
N SER A 19 -43.50 -31.06 54.75
CA SER A 19 -44.80 -31.31 55.37
C SER A 19 -45.58 -30.02 55.59
N ASP A 20 -46.90 -30.08 55.44
CA ASP A 20 -47.82 -28.98 55.75
C ASP A 20 -47.89 -28.62 57.24
N SER A 21 -47.12 -29.32 58.07
CA SER A 21 -47.00 -29.10 59.49
C SER A 21 -45.69 -28.43 59.87
N CYS A 22 -45.72 -27.60 60.91
CA CYS A 22 -44.50 -27.05 61.48
C CYS A 22 -43.68 -28.14 62.15
N VAL A 23 -42.35 -27.98 62.14
CA VAL A 23 -41.38 -28.95 62.67
C VAL A 23 -41.69 -29.33 64.12
N GLU A 24 -42.16 -28.37 64.93
CA GLU A 24 -42.53 -28.61 66.33
C GLU A 24 -43.82 -29.43 66.50
N CYS A 25 -44.81 -29.26 65.62
CA CYS A 25 -46.04 -30.06 65.64
C CYS A 25 -45.77 -31.50 65.17
N VAL A 26 -44.98 -31.68 64.10
CA VAL A 26 -44.60 -33.01 63.59
C VAL A 26 -43.81 -33.80 64.64
N ARG A 27 -42.79 -33.19 65.26
CA ARG A 27 -42.00 -33.83 66.32
C ARG A 27 -42.83 -34.32 67.51
N ARG A 28 -43.95 -33.66 67.78
CA ARG A 28 -44.84 -33.96 68.91
C ARG A 28 -46.03 -34.84 68.51
N GLY A 29 -46.13 -35.25 67.24
CA GLY A 29 -47.27 -36.01 66.74
C GLY A 29 -48.59 -35.24 66.83
N LEU A 30 -48.54 -33.91 66.77
CA LEU A 30 -49.71 -33.04 66.85
C LEU A 30 -50.13 -32.54 65.47
N THR A 31 -51.43 -32.41 65.24
CA THR A 31 -51.97 -31.76 64.04
C THR A 31 -51.58 -30.28 64.04
N CYS A 32 -50.91 -29.85 62.97
CA CYS A 32 -50.58 -28.45 62.76
C CYS A 32 -51.70 -27.78 61.98
N ASP A 33 -52.21 -26.66 62.47
CA ASP A 33 -53.17 -25.81 61.77
C ASP A 33 -52.48 -24.67 61.02
N LEU A 34 -51.18 -24.84 60.69
CA LEU A 34 -50.44 -23.89 59.88
C LEU A 34 -50.95 -23.95 58.45
N VAL A 35 -51.95 -23.13 58.14
CA VAL A 35 -52.43 -22.97 56.76
C VAL A 35 -51.56 -21.95 56.06
N VAL A 36 -50.72 -22.39 55.13
CA VAL A 36 -50.13 -21.47 54.14
C VAL A 36 -51.29 -20.99 53.28
N SER A 37 -51.60 -19.69 53.33
CA SER A 37 -52.71 -19.15 52.55
C SER A 37 -52.44 -19.32 51.06
N GLN A 38 -53.48 -19.52 50.26
CA GLN A 38 -53.39 -19.54 48.80
C GLN A 38 -52.61 -18.33 48.26
N SER A 39 -52.83 -17.16 48.84
CA SER A 39 -52.14 -15.92 48.49
C SER A 39 -50.61 -15.95 48.68
N THR A 40 -50.10 -16.82 49.56
CA THR A 40 -48.66 -16.99 49.78
C THR A 40 -48.06 -17.87 48.67
N TRP A 41 -48.76 -18.93 48.27
CA TRP A 41 -48.39 -19.76 47.12
C TRP A 41 -48.43 -18.93 45.83
N ASP A 42 -49.52 -18.20 45.58
CA ASP A 42 -49.64 -17.33 44.42
C ASP A 42 -48.54 -16.24 44.37
N ARG A 43 -47.96 -15.86 45.52
CA ARG A 43 -46.81 -14.94 45.57
C ARG A 43 -45.52 -15.65 45.17
N LEU A 44 -45.28 -16.85 45.70
CA LEU A 44 -44.08 -17.64 45.36
C LEU A 44 -44.07 -18.04 43.89
N ASP A 45 -45.22 -18.41 43.33
CA ASP A 45 -45.34 -18.73 41.90
C ASP A 45 -44.96 -17.52 41.03
N ARG A 46 -45.51 -16.33 41.35
CA ARG A 46 -45.14 -15.08 40.66
C ARG A 46 -43.66 -14.74 40.80
N GLU A 47 -43.07 -14.95 41.98
CA GLU A 47 -41.64 -14.74 42.20
C GLU A 47 -40.79 -15.75 41.41
N SER A 48 -41.22 -17.01 41.32
CA SER A 48 -40.57 -18.06 40.53
C SER A 48 -40.61 -17.73 39.03
N GLU A 49 -41.79 -17.40 38.49
CA GLU A 49 -41.95 -16.99 37.09
C GLU A 49 -41.08 -15.75 36.79
N ALA A 50 -41.05 -14.76 37.69
CA ALA A 50 -40.20 -13.58 37.52
C ALA A 50 -38.71 -13.94 37.52
N LEU A 51 -38.27 -14.90 38.34
CA LEU A 51 -36.88 -15.38 38.34
C LEU A 51 -36.54 -16.14 37.07
N GLU A 52 -37.42 -16.99 36.56
CA GLU A 52 -37.23 -17.72 35.30
C GLU A 52 -37.07 -16.75 34.12
N VAL A 53 -37.90 -15.71 34.04
CA VAL A 53 -37.75 -14.66 33.02
C VAL A 53 -36.39 -13.97 33.12
N ARG A 54 -35.95 -13.62 34.35
CA ARG A 54 -34.64 -12.98 34.58
C ARG A 54 -33.47 -13.90 34.22
N ILE A 55 -33.58 -15.19 34.49
CA ILE A 55 -32.56 -16.19 34.10
C ILE A 55 -32.49 -16.26 32.57
N ALA A 56 -33.62 -16.37 31.89
CA ALA A 56 -33.65 -16.40 30.42
C ALA A 56 -33.12 -15.10 29.79
N GLU A 57 -33.33 -13.94 30.42
CA GLU A 57 -32.70 -12.67 30.03
C GLU A 57 -31.19 -12.67 30.22
N ALA A 58 -30.71 -13.15 31.36
CA ALA A 58 -29.28 -13.24 31.65
C ALA A 58 -28.58 -14.21 30.68
N GLU A 59 -29.17 -15.38 30.41
CA GLU A 59 -28.64 -16.36 29.45
C GLU A 59 -28.55 -15.78 28.04
N ARG A 60 -29.57 -15.04 27.59
CA ARG A 60 -29.52 -14.33 26.31
C ARG A 60 -28.40 -13.29 26.27
N THR A 61 -28.19 -12.57 27.37
CA THR A 61 -27.13 -11.56 27.47
C THR A 61 -25.75 -12.22 27.38
N ILE A 62 -25.52 -13.31 28.12
CA ILE A 62 -24.29 -14.09 28.08
C ILE A 62 -24.04 -14.64 26.67
N ALA A 63 -25.07 -15.18 26.01
CA ALA A 63 -24.95 -15.68 24.65
C ALA A 63 -24.55 -14.58 23.65
N LEU A 64 -25.12 -13.37 23.80
CA LEU A 64 -24.76 -12.22 22.96
C LEU A 64 -23.33 -11.73 23.24
N GLU A 65 -22.90 -11.72 24.49
CA GLU A 65 -21.52 -11.35 24.86
C GLU A 65 -20.51 -12.35 24.27
N HIS A 66 -20.73 -13.65 24.40
CA HIS A 66 -19.86 -14.65 23.79
C HIS A 66 -19.82 -14.55 22.27
N ALA A 67 -20.97 -14.33 21.61
CA ALA A 67 -21.00 -14.12 20.17
C ALA A 67 -20.19 -12.87 19.76
N ALA A 68 -20.24 -11.80 20.57
CA ALA A 68 -19.43 -10.60 20.34
C ALA A 68 -17.94 -10.84 20.58
N GLU A 69 -17.56 -11.62 21.60
CA GLU A 69 -16.18 -12.01 21.87
C GLU A 69 -15.59 -12.85 20.73
N ASP A 70 -16.33 -13.84 20.23
CA ASP A 70 -15.89 -14.68 19.11
C ASP A 70 -15.73 -13.86 17.83
N ALA A 71 -16.69 -12.97 17.53
CA ALA A 71 -16.56 -12.05 16.40
C ALA A 71 -15.34 -11.10 16.55
N ALA A 72 -15.05 -10.64 17.77
CA ALA A 72 -13.87 -9.82 18.03
C ALA A 72 -12.56 -10.62 17.88
N ARG A 73 -12.54 -11.90 18.29
CA ARG A 73 -11.39 -12.80 18.09
C ARG A 73 -11.13 -13.03 16.61
N GLU A 74 -12.15 -13.36 15.82
CA GLU A 74 -12.04 -13.53 14.38
C GLU A 74 -11.54 -12.25 13.69
N ALA A 75 -12.08 -11.09 14.06
CA ALA A 75 -11.63 -9.80 13.53
C ALA A 75 -10.14 -9.52 13.86
N SER A 76 -9.69 -9.86 15.07
CA SER A 76 -8.29 -9.72 15.48
C SER A 76 -7.36 -10.63 14.67
N GLU A 77 -7.75 -11.89 14.48
CA GLU A 77 -6.98 -12.84 13.67
C GLU A 77 -6.89 -12.39 12.20
N ALA A 78 -7.99 -11.92 11.63
CA ALA A 78 -8.01 -11.34 10.28
C ALA A 78 -7.10 -10.11 10.17
N ALA A 79 -7.11 -9.22 11.17
CA ALA A 79 -6.25 -8.04 11.20
C ALA A 79 -4.76 -8.42 11.27
N LEU A 80 -4.40 -9.43 12.08
CA LEU A 80 -3.03 -9.94 12.15
C LEU A 80 -2.58 -10.59 10.83
N ALA A 81 -3.47 -11.33 10.17
CA ALA A 81 -3.19 -11.90 8.85
C ALA A 81 -2.94 -10.80 7.80
N ALA A 82 -3.77 -9.76 7.79
CA ALA A 82 -3.61 -8.60 6.91
C ALA A 82 -2.29 -7.85 7.17
N ALA A 83 -1.92 -7.65 8.44
CA ALA A 83 -0.66 -7.00 8.81
C ALA A 83 0.57 -7.78 8.31
N ARG A 84 0.56 -9.11 8.43
CA ARG A 84 1.63 -9.98 7.91
C ARG A 84 1.72 -9.95 6.38
N ALA A 85 0.60 -9.88 5.68
CA ALA A 85 0.58 -9.73 4.23
C ALA A 85 1.19 -8.38 3.81
N ALA A 86 0.77 -7.29 4.46
CA ALA A 86 1.30 -5.95 4.22
C ALA A 86 2.82 -5.88 4.47
N GLU A 87 3.33 -6.53 5.51
CA GLU A 87 4.76 -6.59 5.77
C GLU A 87 5.53 -7.29 4.64
N LYS A 88 5.05 -8.44 4.16
CA LYS A 88 5.68 -9.17 3.04
C LYS A 88 5.70 -8.31 1.77
N ASP A 89 4.63 -7.58 1.50
CA ASP A 89 4.57 -6.69 0.34
C ASP A 89 5.50 -5.47 0.50
N ALA A 90 5.63 -4.92 1.71
CA ALA A 90 6.61 -3.89 2.01
C ALA A 90 8.05 -4.40 1.82
N GLN A 91 8.36 -5.63 2.23
CA GLN A 91 9.67 -6.24 2.00
C GLN A 91 9.96 -6.41 0.50
N ARG A 92 8.99 -6.91 -0.29
CA ARG A 92 9.11 -7.01 -1.75
C ARG A 92 9.32 -5.64 -2.39
N ALA A 93 8.60 -4.61 -1.93
CA ALA A 93 8.77 -3.25 -2.42
C ALA A 93 10.17 -2.69 -2.11
N ARG A 94 10.69 -2.94 -0.90
CA ARG A 94 12.08 -2.57 -0.54
C ARG A 94 13.10 -3.24 -1.43
N HIS A 95 12.94 -4.54 -1.69
CA HIS A 95 13.85 -5.28 -2.59
C HIS A 95 13.81 -4.71 -4.02
N ARG A 96 12.62 -4.44 -4.56
CA ARG A 96 12.47 -3.79 -5.88
C ARG A 96 13.14 -2.42 -5.92
N SER A 97 12.95 -1.60 -4.89
CA SER A 97 13.58 -0.28 -4.77
C SER A 97 15.11 -0.38 -4.71
N ALA A 98 15.65 -1.29 -3.91
CA ALA A 98 17.09 -1.53 -3.83
C ALA A 98 17.68 -1.98 -5.19
N SER A 99 17.00 -2.88 -5.89
CA SER A 99 17.40 -3.32 -7.23
C SER A 99 17.37 -2.18 -8.25
N ALA A 100 16.31 -1.36 -8.24
CA ALA A 100 16.19 -0.19 -9.11
C ALA A 100 17.31 0.84 -8.85
N ARG A 101 17.61 1.13 -7.58
CA ARG A 101 18.72 2.00 -7.18
C ARG A 101 20.07 1.47 -7.66
N ALA A 102 20.31 0.16 -7.52
CA ALA A 102 21.54 -0.46 -8.00
C ALA A 102 21.68 -0.34 -9.53
N LYS A 103 20.59 -0.53 -10.29
CA LYS A 103 20.57 -0.31 -11.75
C LYS A 103 20.85 1.15 -12.10
N PHE A 104 20.22 2.09 -11.42
CA PHE A 104 20.44 3.52 -11.62
C PHE A 104 21.92 3.90 -11.44
N LEU A 105 22.56 3.46 -10.34
CA LEU A 105 23.98 3.74 -10.09
C LEU A 105 24.90 3.14 -11.17
N ARG A 106 24.57 1.94 -11.70
CA ARG A 106 25.32 1.34 -12.81
C ARG A 106 25.20 2.17 -14.07
N LEU A 107 24.00 2.60 -14.44
CA LEU A 107 23.77 3.45 -15.61
C LEU A 107 24.47 4.79 -15.47
N GLN A 108 24.42 5.41 -14.28
CA GLN A 108 25.13 6.65 -13.99
C GLN A 108 26.65 6.49 -14.18
N LYS A 109 27.22 5.37 -13.71
CA LYS A 109 28.64 5.05 -13.93
C LYS A 109 28.97 4.90 -15.43
N ILE A 110 28.14 4.19 -16.18
CA ILE A 110 28.30 4.01 -17.63
C ILE A 110 28.25 5.36 -18.35
N SER A 111 27.27 6.20 -18.02
CA SER A 111 27.13 7.56 -18.57
C SER A 111 28.38 8.41 -18.30
N ASN A 112 28.89 8.40 -17.07
CA ASN A 112 30.12 9.12 -16.73
C ASN A 112 31.34 8.61 -17.50
N LEU A 113 31.44 7.30 -17.72
CA LEU A 113 32.52 6.72 -18.52
C LEU A 113 32.40 7.11 -20.00
N ALA A 114 31.20 7.10 -20.55
CA ALA A 114 30.93 7.53 -21.92
C ALA A 114 31.32 9.00 -22.12
N ARG A 115 30.88 9.91 -21.23
CA ARG A 115 31.24 11.33 -21.27
C ARG A 115 32.75 11.58 -21.16
N ARG A 116 33.45 10.80 -20.32
CA ARG A 116 34.93 10.88 -20.24
C ARG A 116 35.60 10.38 -21.52
N LYS A 117 35.07 9.33 -22.15
CA LYS A 117 35.60 8.79 -23.41
C LYS A 117 35.39 9.78 -24.55
N GLU A 118 34.19 10.35 -24.63
CA GLU A 118 33.82 11.42 -25.57
C GLU A 118 34.80 12.60 -25.46
N HIS A 119 35.04 13.14 -24.27
CA HIS A 119 36.00 14.23 -24.07
C HIS A 119 37.41 13.88 -24.58
N ARG A 120 37.90 12.66 -24.31
CA ARG A 120 39.23 12.22 -24.78
C ARG A 120 39.31 12.07 -26.29
N LEU A 121 38.22 11.66 -26.94
CA LEU A 121 38.18 11.56 -28.40
C LEU A 121 38.19 12.97 -29.01
N PHE A 122 37.38 13.88 -28.48
CA PHE A 122 37.40 15.29 -28.88
C PHE A 122 38.78 15.93 -28.70
N GLU A 123 39.45 15.75 -27.55
CA GLU A 123 40.81 16.25 -27.34
C GLU A 123 41.83 15.68 -28.34
N LYS A 124 41.67 14.41 -28.74
CA LYS A 124 42.55 13.77 -29.71
C LYS A 124 42.32 14.31 -31.12
N GLU A 125 41.07 14.51 -31.51
CA GLU A 125 40.70 15.08 -32.80
C GLU A 125 41.17 16.53 -32.92
N LEU A 126 40.97 17.34 -31.87
CA LEU A 126 41.47 18.72 -31.83
C LEU A 126 42.99 18.78 -32.00
N ARG A 127 43.75 17.94 -31.30
CA ARG A 127 45.21 17.88 -31.48
C ARG A 127 45.62 17.45 -32.88
N ALA A 128 44.90 16.51 -33.48
CA ALA A 128 45.19 16.08 -34.84
C ALA A 128 45.00 17.22 -35.85
N ILE A 129 43.95 18.04 -35.68
CA ILE A 129 43.72 19.23 -36.50
C ILE A 129 44.82 20.28 -36.25
N GLU A 130 45.18 20.55 -34.99
CA GLU A 130 46.25 21.51 -34.65
C GLU A 130 47.62 21.09 -35.22
N ASP A 131 47.91 19.78 -35.22
CA ASP A 131 49.15 19.23 -35.80
C ASP A 131 49.11 19.32 -37.34
N GLU A 132 47.97 19.02 -37.99
CA GLU A 132 47.77 19.16 -39.43
C GLU A 132 47.92 20.63 -39.88
N GLU A 133 47.27 21.57 -39.21
CA GLU A 133 47.41 23.01 -39.48
C GLU A 133 48.86 23.49 -39.30
N ARG A 134 49.60 22.94 -38.33
CA ARG A 134 51.02 23.25 -38.14
C ARG A 134 51.87 22.71 -39.29
N GLU A 135 51.65 21.48 -39.70
CA GLU A 135 52.37 20.87 -40.83
C GLU A 135 52.09 21.64 -42.13
N GLU A 136 50.85 22.05 -42.36
CA GLU A 136 50.46 22.92 -43.48
C GLU A 136 51.16 24.27 -43.42
N ALA A 137 51.16 24.95 -42.28
CA ALA A 137 51.86 26.24 -42.11
C ALA A 137 53.38 26.11 -42.35
N GLU A 138 54.01 25.03 -41.90
CA GLU A 138 55.42 24.75 -42.19
C GLU A 138 55.66 24.46 -43.68
N ALA A 139 54.74 23.77 -44.35
CA ALA A 139 54.81 23.50 -45.78
C ALA A 139 54.62 24.78 -46.61
N GLU A 140 53.70 25.65 -46.21
CA GLU A 140 53.51 26.98 -46.78
C GLU A 140 54.74 27.85 -46.62
N ASP A 141 55.39 27.87 -45.44
CA ASP A 141 56.62 28.65 -45.25
C ASP A 141 57.78 28.13 -46.12
N ARG A 142 57.87 26.80 -46.30
CA ARG A 142 58.84 26.17 -47.22
C ARG A 142 58.56 26.54 -48.68
N THR A 143 57.30 26.48 -49.12
CA THR A 143 56.92 26.84 -50.50
C THR A 143 57.08 28.34 -50.74
N ARG A 144 56.69 29.21 -49.80
CA ARG A 144 56.91 30.65 -49.86
C ARG A 144 58.38 31.03 -49.92
N SER A 145 59.23 30.34 -49.16
CA SER A 145 60.69 30.49 -49.23
C SER A 145 61.23 30.06 -50.61
N ALA A 146 60.67 29.04 -51.24
CA ALA A 146 61.03 28.63 -52.60
C ALA A 146 60.52 29.61 -53.68
N GLU A 147 59.27 30.07 -53.58
CA GLU A 147 58.63 31.01 -54.51
C GLU A 147 59.19 32.44 -54.44
N SER A 148 59.73 32.86 -53.29
CA SER A 148 60.47 34.12 -53.19
C SER A 148 61.72 34.17 -54.10
N SER A 149 62.09 33.05 -54.74
CA SER A 149 63.14 32.95 -55.75
C SER A 149 62.63 33.06 -57.20
N SER A 150 61.31 33.12 -57.41
CA SER A 150 60.64 32.99 -58.72
C SER A 150 59.35 33.83 -58.78
N VAL A 151 59.47 35.15 -58.92
CA VAL A 151 58.33 36.06 -59.08
C VAL A 151 57.98 36.22 -60.56
N THR A 152 56.83 35.69 -61.00
CA THR A 152 56.02 36.30 -62.08
C THR A 152 54.54 36.18 -61.73
N VAL A 153 53.86 37.33 -61.79
CA VAL A 153 52.50 37.59 -61.32
C VAL A 153 51.48 37.19 -62.37
N SER A 154 50.46 36.42 -62.01
CA SER A 154 49.14 36.48 -62.64
C SER A 154 48.06 36.03 -61.68
N SER A 155 47.30 37.02 -61.22
CA SER A 155 46.12 36.92 -60.39
C SER A 155 44.88 36.82 -61.27
N SER A 156 43.98 35.90 -60.95
CA SER A 156 42.62 35.86 -61.48
C SER A 156 41.74 35.09 -60.49
N VAL A 157 41.14 35.85 -59.58
CA VAL A 157 40.14 35.43 -58.60
C VAL A 157 38.80 35.13 -59.29
N VAL A 158 38.18 34.00 -58.97
CA VAL A 158 36.74 33.79 -59.17
C VAL A 158 36.13 33.45 -57.83
N VAL A 159 35.36 34.40 -57.29
CA VAL A 159 34.56 34.24 -56.07
C VAL A 159 33.31 33.45 -56.45
N HIS A 160 33.13 32.27 -55.86
CA HIS A 160 31.89 31.52 -55.96
C HIS A 160 31.04 31.85 -54.72
N GLU A 161 29.84 32.37 -54.93
CA GLU A 161 28.91 32.77 -53.87
C GLU A 161 28.44 31.55 -53.07
N ASP A 162 28.68 31.59 -51.75
CA ASP A 162 28.18 30.61 -50.80
C ASP A 162 26.67 30.78 -50.60
N VAL A 163 25.93 29.70 -50.87
CA VAL A 163 24.50 29.59 -50.53
C VAL A 163 24.39 29.51 -49.01
N SER A 164 23.87 30.58 -48.41
CA SER A 164 23.70 30.70 -46.96
C SER A 164 22.83 29.57 -46.40
N PHE A 165 23.36 28.88 -45.39
CA PHE A 165 22.67 27.83 -44.62
C PHE A 165 21.32 28.29 -44.06
N SER A 166 21.14 29.60 -43.84
CA SER A 166 19.86 30.18 -43.43
C SER A 166 18.72 29.94 -44.43
N GLN A 167 19.00 29.85 -45.73
CA GLN A 167 18.00 29.54 -46.76
C GLN A 167 17.57 28.07 -46.76
N LEU A 168 18.38 27.16 -46.20
CA LEU A 168 18.02 25.74 -46.14
C LEU A 168 17.07 25.43 -44.97
N VAL A 169 17.11 26.24 -43.91
CA VAL A 169 16.34 26.02 -42.68
C VAL A 169 14.93 26.64 -42.75
N GLU A 170 14.73 27.70 -43.54
CA GLU A 170 13.41 28.34 -43.73
C GLU A 170 12.41 27.47 -44.52
N GLY A 171 12.86 26.38 -45.16
CA GLY A 171 11.98 25.42 -45.86
C GLY A 171 11.38 24.33 -44.98
N LEU A 172 11.78 24.21 -43.71
CA LEU A 172 11.27 23.18 -42.80
C LEU A 172 10.04 23.71 -42.06
N SER A 173 8.86 23.20 -42.44
CA SER A 173 7.56 23.54 -41.85
C SER A 173 7.57 23.41 -40.31
N PRO A 174 7.03 24.39 -39.57
CA PRO A 174 6.91 24.35 -38.10
C PRO A 174 6.26 23.07 -37.54
N SER A 175 5.41 22.41 -38.32
CA SER A 175 4.73 21.16 -37.94
C SER A 175 5.65 19.97 -37.76
N PHE A 176 6.90 20.04 -38.22
CA PHE A 176 7.87 18.95 -38.05
C PHE A 176 8.28 18.77 -36.58
N TRP A 177 8.36 19.86 -35.80
CA TRP A 177 8.85 19.81 -34.42
C TRP A 177 7.75 19.51 -33.39
N GLU A 178 6.47 19.80 -33.68
CA GLU A 178 5.35 19.49 -32.78
C GLU A 178 5.16 17.98 -32.53
N VAL A 179 5.58 17.14 -33.48
CA VAL A 179 5.52 15.67 -33.35
C VAL A 179 6.57 15.13 -32.36
N LEU A 180 7.68 15.84 -32.17
CA LEU A 180 8.76 15.40 -31.29
C LEU A 180 8.58 15.84 -29.83
N ASP A 181 7.94 16.99 -29.59
CA ASP A 181 7.80 17.55 -28.23
C ASP A 181 6.57 17.01 -27.47
N SER A 182 5.59 16.42 -28.17
CA SER A 182 4.32 15.96 -27.59
C SER A 182 4.38 14.61 -26.87
N GLY A 183 5.58 14.12 -26.49
CA GLY A 183 5.69 12.92 -25.65
C GLY A 183 5.45 11.60 -26.38
N GLY A 184 5.81 11.50 -27.66
CA GLY A 184 6.21 10.26 -28.34
C GLY A 184 5.46 8.97 -27.97
N GLU A 185 4.13 8.96 -28.01
CA GLU A 185 3.41 7.71 -28.25
C GLU A 185 3.61 7.37 -29.73
N MET A 186 4.55 6.47 -30.01
CA MET A 186 4.66 5.87 -31.35
C MET A 186 3.30 5.25 -31.70
N PRO A 187 2.72 5.55 -32.88
CA PRO A 187 1.47 4.93 -33.29
C PRO A 187 1.67 3.42 -33.32
N ALA A 188 0.83 2.70 -32.57
CA ALA A 188 0.88 1.25 -32.50
C ALA A 188 0.79 0.66 -33.93
N PRO A 189 1.59 -0.36 -34.27
CA PRO A 189 1.52 -1.00 -35.57
C PRO A 189 0.10 -1.53 -35.76
N THR A 190 -0.58 -1.06 -36.81
CA THR A 190 -1.90 -1.51 -37.17
C THR A 190 -1.84 -3.01 -37.44
N ALA A 191 -2.31 -3.81 -36.48
CA ALA A 191 -2.48 -5.24 -36.64
C ALA A 191 -3.52 -5.47 -37.74
N GLY A 192 -3.04 -5.79 -38.94
CA GLY A 192 -3.86 -6.20 -40.07
C GLY A 192 -4.76 -7.35 -39.64
N SER A 193 -6.05 -7.06 -39.55
CA SER A 193 -7.08 -8.07 -39.37
C SER A 193 -7.22 -8.86 -40.66
N SER A 194 -6.53 -9.99 -40.77
CA SER A 194 -6.82 -10.99 -41.80
C SER A 194 -8.07 -11.78 -41.37
N GLN A 195 -9.25 -11.27 -41.75
CA GLN A 195 -10.45 -12.10 -41.84
C GLN A 195 -10.27 -13.09 -43.00
N GLY A 196 -9.92 -14.33 -42.67
CA GLY A 196 -10.02 -15.47 -43.58
C GLY A 196 -11.43 -16.06 -43.49
N SER A 197 -12.12 -16.09 -44.62
CA SER A 197 -13.37 -16.81 -44.85
C SER A 197 -13.13 -18.29 -45.12
#